data_AF-A0A5A7ZU53-F1
#
_entry.id   AF-A0A5A7ZU53-F1
#
_cell.length_a   1.000
_cell.length_b   1.000
_cell.length_c   1.000
_cell.angle_alpha   90.00
_cell.angle_beta   90.00
_cell.angle_gamma   90.00
#
_symmetry.space_group_name_H-M   'P 1'
#
loop_
_entity.id
_entity.type
_entity.pdbx_description
1 polymer ?
#
loop_
_entity_poly.entity_id
_entity_poly.type
_entity_poly.pdbx_seq_one_letter_code
_entity_poly.pdbx_strand_id
1 'polypeptide(L)'
;MTNFNNQTYEKIVTDVISMFAYIENQPNSGKRMAIRRYAEVVVRRLLDIPSNKGVTLGNKKITKSEFYNNNILFSESVDYIQKYGSESIHTNFLGEESDEKVKDLMDKLLDLLACLFIQYFENYSFPPNEEVLGYFSILPPIIRVKVLQYLFTQKENQSNINLIDKLNLAILKDKGKNKAIKWVEENKDLLSSLSSMSKEDEEIFEQQLGKQILLMMRKTMYDLCYEKINKVGEQIERNGYLYKEFEESKYIFEKEVNFQSESKETQEFLSIMKFIYLGRRNTPSKNLNNWRN
;
A
#
# COMPACT_ATOMS: atom_id res chain seq x y z
N MET A 1 -13.99 6.45 -7.35
CA MET A 1 -13.82 5.51 -8.50
C MET A 1 -15.11 4.71 -8.74
N THR A 2 -16.14 5.31 -9.31
CA THR A 2 -17.49 4.74 -9.25
C THR A 2 -17.91 3.87 -10.44
N ASN A 3 -17.24 3.99 -11.60
CA ASN A 3 -17.69 3.33 -12.83
C ASN A 3 -16.87 2.08 -13.21
N PHE A 4 -15.80 1.75 -12.47
CA PHE A 4 -14.97 0.59 -12.79
C PHE A 4 -15.63 -0.73 -12.36
N ASN A 5 -15.88 -1.63 -13.31
CA ASN A 5 -16.42 -2.96 -13.05
C ASN A 5 -15.32 -4.02 -12.99
N ASN A 6 -15.09 -4.60 -11.81
CA ASN A 6 -14.09 -5.66 -11.60
C ASN A 6 -14.33 -6.90 -12.48
N GLN A 7 -15.59 -7.33 -12.67
CA GLN A 7 -15.93 -8.53 -13.45
C GLN A 7 -15.52 -8.38 -14.92
N THR A 8 -15.60 -7.16 -15.47
CA THR A 8 -15.18 -6.89 -16.85
C THR A 8 -13.68 -7.15 -17.06
N TYR A 9 -12.87 -6.93 -16.03
CA TYR A 9 -11.42 -7.04 -16.10
C TYR A 9 -10.86 -8.30 -15.43
N GLU A 10 -11.70 -9.13 -14.81
CA GLU A 10 -11.27 -10.28 -14.02
C GLU A 10 -10.41 -11.25 -14.84
N LYS A 11 -10.85 -11.61 -16.04
CA LYS A 11 -10.11 -12.52 -16.92
C LYS A 11 -8.73 -11.96 -17.27
N ILE A 12 -8.68 -10.72 -17.78
CA ILE A 12 -7.41 -10.11 -18.19
C ILE A 12 -6.47 -9.92 -17.00
N VAL A 13 -6.97 -9.52 -15.83
CA VAL A 13 -6.17 -9.36 -14.61
C VAL A 13 -5.62 -10.70 -14.13
N THR A 14 -6.43 -11.76 -14.15
CA THR A 14 -6.01 -13.11 -13.78
C THR A 14 -4.91 -13.62 -14.72
N ASP A 15 -5.09 -13.46 -16.03
CA ASP A 15 -4.13 -13.90 -17.04
C ASP A 15 -2.78 -13.18 -16.86
N VAL A 16 -2.78 -11.85 -16.75
CA VAL A 16 -1.52 -11.09 -16.64
C VAL A 16 -0.82 -11.32 -15.31
N ILE A 17 -1.55 -11.42 -14.19
CA ILE A 17 -0.94 -11.77 -12.90
C ILE A 17 -0.29 -13.15 -12.97
N SER A 18 -0.99 -14.12 -13.58
CA SER A 18 -0.42 -15.46 -13.76
C SER A 18 0.91 -15.43 -14.49
N MET A 19 1.00 -14.67 -15.58
CA MET A 19 2.22 -14.55 -16.38
C MET A 19 3.41 -14.02 -15.58
N PHE A 20 3.26 -12.95 -14.78
CA PHE A 20 4.40 -12.39 -14.06
C PHE A 20 4.64 -12.99 -12.67
N ALA A 21 3.64 -13.63 -12.04
CA ALA A 21 3.72 -14.07 -10.65
C ALA A 21 3.70 -15.60 -10.47
N TYR A 22 3.12 -16.38 -11.39
CA TYR A 22 2.83 -17.79 -11.12
C TYR A 22 3.35 -18.78 -12.15
N ILE A 23 3.60 -18.35 -13.39
CA ILE A 23 4.17 -19.22 -14.42
C ILE A 23 5.69 -19.33 -14.17
N GLU A 24 6.14 -20.54 -13.83
CA GLU A 24 7.55 -20.84 -13.70
C GLU A 24 8.26 -20.68 -15.04
N ASN A 25 9.50 -20.16 -15.02
CA ASN A 25 10.34 -19.96 -16.20
C ASN A 25 9.72 -19.07 -17.29
N GLN A 26 8.74 -18.21 -16.96
CA GLN A 26 8.24 -17.21 -17.90
C GLN A 26 9.39 -16.29 -18.35
N PRO A 27 9.61 -16.11 -19.67
CA PRO A 27 10.59 -15.16 -20.18
C PRO A 27 10.32 -13.73 -19.71
N ASN A 28 11.39 -12.97 -19.48
CA ASN A 28 11.29 -11.60 -18.96
C ASN A 28 10.47 -10.68 -19.88
N SER A 29 10.52 -10.82 -21.21
CA SER A 29 9.63 -10.11 -22.15
C SER A 29 8.15 -10.33 -21.83
N GLY A 30 7.78 -11.57 -21.60
CA GLY A 30 6.41 -11.92 -21.23
C GLY A 30 5.99 -11.32 -19.89
N LYS A 31 6.88 -11.33 -18.89
CA LYS A 31 6.63 -10.68 -17.59
C LYS A 31 6.45 -9.17 -17.75
N ARG A 32 7.34 -8.49 -18.49
CA ARG A 32 7.27 -7.04 -18.75
C ARG A 32 5.98 -6.64 -19.46
N MET A 33 5.59 -7.39 -20.49
CA MET A 33 4.33 -7.20 -21.20
C MET A 33 3.13 -7.35 -20.27
N ALA A 34 3.13 -8.39 -19.43
CA ALA A 34 2.05 -8.63 -18.48
C ALA A 34 1.96 -7.51 -17.42
N ILE A 35 3.09 -7.05 -16.88
CA ILE A 35 3.16 -5.91 -15.96
C ILE A 35 2.58 -4.65 -16.61
N ARG A 36 2.99 -4.33 -17.84
CA ARG A 36 2.44 -3.19 -18.58
C ARG A 36 0.93 -3.28 -18.75
N ARG A 37 0.43 -4.44 -19.20
CA ARG A 37 -1.01 -4.64 -19.40
C ARG A 37 -1.78 -4.51 -18.08
N TYR A 38 -1.22 -5.01 -16.98
CA TYR A 38 -1.86 -4.83 -15.67
C TYR A 38 -1.85 -3.36 -15.23
N ALA A 39 -0.74 -2.65 -15.43
CA ALA A 39 -0.64 -1.21 -15.15
C ALA A 39 -1.69 -0.41 -15.93
N GLU A 40 -1.97 -0.74 -17.19
CA GLU A 40 -3.04 -0.11 -17.98
C GLU A 40 -4.43 -0.31 -17.34
N VAL A 41 -4.71 -1.49 -16.76
CA VAL A 41 -5.96 -1.76 -16.02
C VAL A 41 -6.00 -0.97 -14.70
N VAL A 42 -4.87 -0.85 -13.98
CA VAL A 42 -4.77 -0.05 -12.74
C VAL A 42 -5.00 1.43 -13.04
N VAL A 43 -4.32 2.00 -14.04
CA VAL A 43 -4.50 3.40 -14.48
C VAL A 43 -5.94 3.66 -14.92
N ARG A 44 -6.55 2.71 -15.63
CA ARG A 44 -7.95 2.79 -16.01
C ARG A 44 -8.87 2.90 -14.80
N ARG A 45 -8.62 2.12 -13.74
CA ARG A 45 -9.41 2.21 -12.50
C ARG A 45 -9.21 3.55 -11.80
N LEU A 46 -7.96 3.96 -11.64
CA LEU A 46 -7.58 5.20 -10.95
C LEU A 46 -8.19 6.45 -11.61
N LEU A 47 -8.17 6.50 -12.94
CA LEU A 47 -8.71 7.61 -13.73
C LEU A 47 -10.16 7.38 -14.19
N ASP A 48 -10.83 6.35 -13.66
CA ASP A 48 -12.23 5.98 -13.96
C ASP A 48 -12.57 5.93 -15.47
N ILE A 49 -11.67 5.36 -16.28
CA ILE A 49 -11.81 5.38 -17.75
C ILE A 49 -12.81 4.29 -18.21
N PRO A 50 -13.88 4.65 -18.96
CA PRO A 50 -14.92 3.72 -19.41
C PRO A 50 -14.40 2.55 -20.24
N SER A 51 -14.94 1.35 -20.01
CA SER A 51 -14.46 0.08 -20.58
C SER A 51 -14.46 0.02 -22.11
N ASN A 52 -15.36 0.77 -22.76
CA ASN A 52 -15.47 0.86 -24.21
C ASN A 52 -14.41 1.76 -24.88
N LYS A 53 -13.53 2.43 -24.12
CA LYS A 53 -12.45 3.25 -24.68
C LYS A 53 -11.14 2.48 -24.67
N GLY A 54 -10.36 2.51 -25.76
CA GLY A 54 -8.98 2.03 -25.74
C GLY A 54 -8.09 2.90 -24.85
N VAL A 55 -7.25 2.26 -24.03
CA VAL A 55 -6.31 2.95 -23.12
C VAL A 55 -4.95 2.29 -23.24
N THR A 56 -3.92 3.11 -23.47
CA THR A 56 -2.50 2.74 -23.40
C THR A 56 -1.80 3.77 -22.53
N LEU A 57 -0.74 3.40 -21.82
CA LEU A 57 -0.08 4.32 -20.87
C LEU A 57 0.38 5.66 -21.48
N GLY A 58 0.72 5.68 -22.77
CA GLY A 58 1.13 6.90 -23.49
C GLY A 58 -0.03 7.76 -24.00
N ASN A 59 -1.29 7.45 -23.66
CA ASN A 59 -2.45 8.20 -24.13
C ASN A 59 -2.46 9.61 -23.48
N LYS A 60 -2.65 10.66 -24.29
CA LYS A 60 -2.73 12.06 -23.82
C LYS A 60 -3.81 12.29 -22.75
N LYS A 61 -4.85 11.47 -22.69
CA LYS A 61 -5.87 11.54 -21.62
C LYS A 61 -5.31 11.16 -20.25
N ILE A 62 -4.29 10.31 -20.20
CA ILE A 62 -3.57 9.94 -18.97
C ILE A 62 -2.55 11.03 -18.65
N THR A 63 -1.65 11.33 -19.60
CA THR A 63 -0.50 12.23 -19.38
C THR A 63 -0.88 13.71 -19.24
N LYS A 64 -2.17 14.04 -19.41
CA LYS A 64 -2.72 15.39 -19.14
C LYS A 64 -3.78 15.38 -18.05
N SER A 65 -4.01 14.25 -17.39
CA SER A 65 -4.96 14.19 -16.28
C SER A 65 -4.43 15.00 -15.10
N GLU A 66 -5.34 15.57 -14.31
CA GLU A 66 -4.97 16.34 -13.12
C GLU A 66 -4.14 15.50 -12.14
N PHE A 67 -4.54 14.24 -11.93
CA PHE A 67 -3.80 13.31 -11.09
C PHE A 67 -2.36 13.08 -11.59
N TYR A 68 -2.15 13.00 -12.90
CA TYR A 68 -0.81 12.87 -13.48
C TYR A 68 0.07 14.09 -13.21
N ASN A 69 -0.48 15.29 -13.28
CA ASN A 69 0.29 16.52 -13.05
C ASN A 69 0.63 16.74 -11.57
N ASN A 70 -0.23 16.26 -10.66
CA ASN A 70 -0.12 16.56 -9.24
C ASN A 70 0.51 15.42 -8.41
N ASN A 71 0.51 14.18 -8.93
CA ASN A 71 1.04 13.02 -8.22
C ASN A 71 2.31 12.48 -8.91
N ILE A 72 3.48 12.83 -8.37
CA ILE A 72 4.78 12.45 -8.95
C ILE A 72 5.01 10.94 -8.95
N LEU A 73 4.53 10.24 -7.91
CA LEU A 73 4.61 8.78 -7.81
C LEU A 73 3.88 8.12 -8.98
N PHE A 74 2.71 8.66 -9.34
CA PHE A 74 1.93 8.17 -10.46
C PHE A 74 2.58 8.47 -11.81
N SER A 75 2.98 9.71 -12.07
CA SER A 75 3.54 10.10 -13.38
C SER A 75 4.86 9.39 -13.67
N GLU A 76 5.78 9.31 -12.71
CA GLU A 76 7.03 8.56 -12.87
C GLU A 76 6.79 7.07 -13.13
N SER A 77 5.80 6.48 -12.46
CA SER A 77 5.48 5.06 -12.63
C SER A 77 4.85 4.78 -13.99
N VAL A 78 3.93 5.65 -14.44
CA VAL A 78 3.34 5.58 -15.79
C VAL A 78 4.43 5.68 -16.84
N ASP A 79 5.32 6.66 -16.75
CA ASP A 79 6.37 6.90 -17.74
C ASP A 79 7.39 5.76 -17.78
N TYR A 80 7.82 5.26 -16.61
CA TYR A 80 8.76 4.17 -16.52
C TYR A 80 8.18 2.88 -17.14
N ILE A 81 6.94 2.51 -16.79
CA ILE A 81 6.29 1.32 -17.34
C ILE A 81 5.97 1.50 -18.82
N GLN A 82 5.59 2.71 -19.25
CA GLN A 82 5.34 3.01 -20.65
C GLN A 82 6.60 2.85 -21.51
N LYS A 83 7.76 3.32 -21.01
CA LYS A 83 9.03 3.19 -21.71
C LYS A 83 9.55 1.75 -21.70
N TYR A 84 9.69 1.16 -20.52
CA TYR A 84 10.39 -0.11 -20.36
C TYR A 84 9.48 -1.34 -20.41
N GLY A 85 8.15 -1.19 -20.31
CA GLY A 85 7.22 -2.31 -20.44
C GLY A 85 7.04 -2.84 -21.87
N SER A 86 7.46 -2.08 -22.88
CA SER A 86 7.35 -2.46 -24.31
C SER A 86 8.67 -2.60 -25.05
N GLU A 87 9.77 -2.16 -24.46
CA GLU A 87 11.09 -2.12 -25.11
C GLU A 87 11.55 -3.50 -25.61
N SER A 88 11.34 -4.60 -24.88
CA SER A 88 11.72 -5.96 -25.33
C SER A 88 10.71 -6.67 -26.23
N ILE A 89 9.59 -6.03 -26.56
CA ILE A 89 8.57 -6.61 -27.46
C ILE A 89 8.90 -6.27 -28.92
N HIS A 90 9.67 -5.21 -29.16
CA HIS A 90 10.04 -4.79 -30.50
C HIS A 90 11.18 -5.64 -31.05
N THR A 91 11.05 -6.08 -32.31
CA THR A 91 12.01 -6.97 -32.98
C THR A 91 13.40 -6.37 -33.19
N ASN A 92 13.56 -5.06 -32.96
CA ASN A 92 14.85 -4.37 -32.99
C ASN A 92 15.58 -4.39 -31.65
N PHE A 93 14.96 -4.91 -30.59
CA PHE A 93 15.63 -5.14 -29.31
C PHE A 93 16.46 -6.43 -29.41
N LEU A 94 17.78 -6.27 -29.40
CA LEU A 94 18.76 -7.37 -29.45
C LEU A 94 19.49 -7.57 -28.11
N GLY A 95 19.05 -6.88 -27.06
CA GLY A 95 19.67 -6.94 -25.74
C GLY A 95 19.23 -8.16 -24.93
N GLU A 96 19.98 -8.47 -23.88
CA GLU A 96 19.56 -9.44 -22.88
C GLU A 96 18.53 -8.83 -21.92
N GLU A 97 17.57 -9.63 -21.47
CA GLU A 97 16.54 -9.18 -20.55
C GLU A 97 16.91 -9.49 -19.10
N SER A 98 17.29 -8.45 -18.34
CA SER A 98 17.67 -8.61 -16.94
C SER A 98 16.46 -8.76 -16.01
N ASP A 99 16.62 -9.61 -14.99
CA ASP A 99 15.66 -9.74 -13.89
C ASP A 99 15.51 -8.44 -13.10
N GLU A 100 16.56 -7.63 -13.02
CA GLU A 100 16.55 -6.30 -12.40
C GLU A 100 15.51 -5.39 -13.07
N LYS A 101 15.41 -5.42 -14.40
CA LYS A 101 14.43 -4.60 -15.12
C LYS A 101 13.00 -5.01 -14.84
N VAL A 102 12.75 -6.32 -14.69
CA VAL A 102 11.44 -6.84 -14.27
C VAL A 102 11.13 -6.40 -12.85
N LYS A 103 12.11 -6.44 -11.94
CA LYS A 103 11.95 -5.99 -10.56
C LYS A 103 11.61 -4.50 -10.48
N ASP A 104 12.27 -3.65 -11.26
CA ASP A 104 11.95 -2.21 -11.32
C ASP A 104 10.52 -1.97 -11.83
N LEU A 105 10.11 -2.68 -12.88
CA LEU A 105 8.76 -2.59 -13.42
C LEU A 105 7.70 -3.07 -12.40
N MET A 106 8.01 -4.12 -11.65
CA MET A 106 7.17 -4.58 -10.55
C MET A 106 7.07 -3.53 -9.44
N ASP A 107 8.17 -2.87 -9.08
CA ASP A 107 8.16 -1.80 -8.08
C ASP A 107 7.29 -0.61 -8.52
N LYS A 108 7.38 -0.21 -9.80
CA LYS A 108 6.51 0.82 -10.37
C LYS A 108 5.05 0.40 -10.50
N LEU A 109 4.77 -0.87 -10.73
CA LEU A 109 3.41 -1.37 -10.67
C LEU A 109 2.83 -1.29 -9.25
N LEU A 110 3.64 -1.60 -8.23
CA LEU A 110 3.25 -1.45 -6.83
C LEU A 110 3.02 0.02 -6.45
N ASP A 111 3.81 0.95 -7.01
CA ASP A 111 3.56 2.40 -6.90
C ASP A 111 2.18 2.77 -7.46
N LEU A 112 1.82 2.29 -8.65
CA LEU A 112 0.48 2.54 -9.24
C LEU A 112 -0.66 1.94 -8.41
N LEU A 113 -0.46 0.75 -7.82
CA LEU A 113 -1.44 0.14 -6.91
C LEU A 113 -1.58 0.97 -5.63
N ALA A 114 -0.48 1.51 -5.09
CA ALA A 114 -0.50 2.42 -3.95
C ALA A 114 -1.25 3.72 -4.27
N CYS A 115 -1.13 4.26 -5.50
CA CYS A 115 -1.85 5.45 -5.94
C CYS A 115 -3.38 5.32 -5.79
N LEU A 116 -3.95 4.12 -5.91
CA LEU A 116 -5.39 3.91 -5.68
C LEU A 116 -5.79 4.29 -4.24
N PHE A 117 -4.97 3.91 -3.26
CA PHE A 117 -5.21 4.22 -1.85
C PHE A 117 -4.81 5.65 -1.49
N ILE A 118 -3.76 6.18 -2.12
CA ILE A 118 -3.38 7.59 -1.97
C ILE A 118 -4.53 8.50 -2.39
N GLN A 119 -5.09 8.29 -3.59
CA GLN A 119 -6.24 9.06 -4.07
C GLN A 119 -7.44 8.94 -3.12
N TYR A 120 -7.66 7.75 -2.55
CA TYR A 120 -8.70 7.54 -1.55
C TYR A 120 -8.46 8.38 -0.28
N PHE A 121 -7.24 8.37 0.28
CA PHE A 121 -6.93 9.12 1.50
C PHE A 121 -6.79 10.63 1.27
N GLU A 122 -6.48 11.08 0.06
CA GLU A 122 -6.55 12.50 -0.31
C GLU A 122 -8.01 13.01 -0.28
N ASN A 123 -9.00 12.14 -0.54
CA ASN A 123 -10.42 12.49 -0.47
C ASN A 123 -11.02 12.42 0.93
N TYR A 124 -10.53 11.51 1.79
CA TYR A 124 -11.15 11.18 3.08
C TYR A 124 -10.29 11.47 4.32
N SER A 125 -9.04 11.91 4.14
CA SER A 125 -8.00 12.01 5.18
C SER A 125 -7.66 10.68 5.86
N PHE A 126 -6.40 10.50 6.28
CA PHE A 126 -5.96 9.28 6.92
C PHE A 126 -6.02 9.37 8.45
N PRO A 127 -6.52 8.34 9.17
CA PRO A 127 -7.55 7.41 8.74
C PRO A 127 -8.94 8.07 8.81
N PRO A 128 -9.87 7.71 7.93
CA PRO A 128 -11.21 8.28 7.95
C PRO A 128 -12.10 7.66 9.03
N ASN A 129 -11.84 6.39 9.38
CA ASN A 129 -12.51 5.67 10.47
C ASN A 129 -11.70 4.43 10.88
N GLU A 130 -12.09 3.81 11.99
CA GLU A 130 -11.43 2.62 12.54
C GLU A 130 -11.55 1.37 11.65
N GLU A 131 -12.68 1.18 10.94
CA GLU A 131 -12.84 0.05 10.03
C GLU A 131 -11.80 0.11 8.90
N VAL A 132 -11.67 1.27 8.25
CA VAL A 132 -10.71 1.53 7.18
C VAL A 132 -9.28 1.36 7.70
N LEU A 133 -8.97 1.85 8.91
CA LEU A 133 -7.66 1.65 9.53
C LEU A 133 -7.34 0.16 9.74
N GLY A 134 -8.34 -0.62 10.19
CA GLY A 134 -8.26 -2.07 10.34
C GLY A 134 -8.04 -2.78 9.01
N TYR A 135 -8.88 -2.52 8.01
CA TYR A 135 -8.78 -3.14 6.68
C TYR A 135 -7.52 -2.73 5.93
N PHE A 136 -7.10 -1.47 6.05
CA PHE A 136 -5.82 -1.01 5.52
C PHE A 136 -4.67 -1.81 6.13
N SER A 137 -4.75 -2.16 7.41
CA SER A 137 -3.77 -3.00 8.11
C SER A 137 -3.78 -4.47 7.67
N ILE A 138 -4.62 -4.90 6.72
CA ILE A 138 -4.61 -6.25 6.10
C ILE A 138 -3.79 -6.26 4.80
N LEU A 139 -3.65 -5.11 4.14
CA LEU A 139 -2.89 -4.99 2.88
C LEU A 139 -1.45 -5.52 3.03
N PRO A 140 -0.85 -6.05 1.95
CA PRO A 140 0.56 -6.42 1.94
C PRO A 140 1.43 -5.28 2.49
N PRO A 141 2.39 -5.56 3.39
CA PRO A 141 3.21 -4.52 4.01
C PRO A 141 3.83 -3.55 3.01
N ILE A 142 4.28 -4.04 1.85
CA ILE A 142 4.87 -3.23 0.79
C ILE A 142 3.94 -2.14 0.23
N ILE A 143 2.65 -2.44 0.05
CA ILE A 143 1.65 -1.45 -0.39
C ILE A 143 1.42 -0.43 0.72
N ARG A 144 1.29 -0.89 1.97
CA ARG A 144 1.09 0.01 3.11
C ARG A 144 2.24 1.01 3.26
N VAL A 145 3.48 0.54 3.12
CA VAL A 145 4.67 1.40 3.16
C VAL A 145 4.60 2.47 2.07
N LYS A 146 4.35 2.09 0.81
CA LYS A 146 4.29 3.06 -0.30
C LYS A 146 3.23 4.13 -0.08
N VAL A 147 2.02 3.74 0.34
CA VAL A 147 0.92 4.68 0.63
C VAL A 147 1.29 5.61 1.79
N LEU A 148 1.70 5.06 2.92
CA LEU A 148 1.95 5.84 4.13
C LEU A 148 3.19 6.74 4.00
N GLN A 149 4.23 6.27 3.31
CA GLN A 149 5.40 7.09 3.01
C GLN A 149 5.01 8.30 2.15
N TYR A 150 4.20 8.10 1.11
CA TYR A 150 3.70 9.20 0.29
C TYR A 150 2.89 10.19 1.14
N LEU A 151 1.92 9.72 1.92
CA LEU A 151 1.11 10.60 2.76
C LEU A 151 1.95 11.36 3.79
N PHE A 152 2.99 10.74 4.37
CA PHE A 152 3.92 11.38 5.31
C PHE A 152 4.76 12.50 4.68
N THR A 153 4.95 12.50 3.36
CA THR A 153 5.65 13.61 2.68
C THR A 153 4.83 14.89 2.66
N GLN A 154 3.51 14.80 2.84
CA GLN A 154 2.61 15.95 2.92
C GLN A 154 2.70 16.58 4.30
N LYS A 155 2.96 17.89 4.36
CA LYS A 155 3.29 18.60 5.60
C LYS A 155 2.15 18.54 6.63
N GLU A 156 0.92 18.61 6.18
CA GLU A 156 -0.31 18.51 6.97
C GLU A 156 -0.45 17.15 7.68
N ASN A 157 0.20 16.11 7.17
CA ASN A 157 0.12 14.75 7.72
C ASN A 157 1.26 14.43 8.68
N GLN A 158 2.29 15.27 8.80
CA GLN A 158 3.48 14.98 9.60
C GLN A 158 3.23 14.96 11.11
N SER A 159 2.12 15.54 11.59
CA SER A 159 1.70 15.45 12.99
C SER A 159 0.65 14.38 13.25
N ASN A 160 0.30 13.57 12.25
CA ASN A 160 -0.76 12.57 12.38
C ASN A 160 -0.24 11.30 13.06
N ILE A 161 -0.65 11.11 14.32
CA ILE A 161 -0.23 10.00 15.18
C ILE A 161 -0.53 8.63 14.56
N ASN A 162 -1.74 8.46 14.02
CA ASN A 162 -2.18 7.20 13.40
C ASN A 162 -1.34 6.88 12.16
N LEU A 163 -1.03 7.88 11.34
CA LEU A 163 -0.21 7.71 10.15
C LEU A 163 1.22 7.28 10.51
N ILE A 164 1.85 7.98 11.44
CA ILE A 164 3.21 7.68 11.90
C ILE A 164 3.27 6.28 12.52
N ASP A 165 2.31 5.94 13.37
CA ASP A 165 2.24 4.62 14.01
C ASP A 165 2.15 3.49 12.98
N LYS A 166 1.23 3.62 12.03
CA LYS A 166 1.03 2.61 10.98
C LYS A 166 2.22 2.56 10.04
N LEU A 167 2.89 3.68 9.76
CA LEU A 167 4.05 3.73 8.87
C LEU A 167 5.22 2.98 9.49
N ASN A 168 5.52 3.26 10.76
CA ASN A 168 6.53 2.55 11.52
C ASN A 168 6.33 1.02 11.50
N LEU A 169 5.10 0.58 11.80
CA LEU A 169 4.75 -0.85 11.78
C LEU A 169 4.77 -1.45 10.37
N ALA A 170 4.40 -0.69 9.34
CA ALA A 170 4.48 -1.15 7.96
C ALA A 170 5.93 -1.34 7.52
N ILE A 171 6.83 -0.39 7.84
CA ILE A 171 8.26 -0.50 7.55
C ILE A 171 8.87 -1.71 8.26
N LEU A 172 8.56 -1.92 9.54
CA LEU A 172 8.99 -3.12 10.28
C LEU A 172 8.56 -4.40 9.57
N LYS A 173 7.28 -4.47 9.17
CA LYS A 173 6.69 -5.67 8.57
C LYS A 173 7.19 -5.95 7.16
N ASP A 174 7.56 -4.92 6.41
CA ASP A 174 8.05 -5.03 5.03
C ASP A 174 9.57 -5.20 4.96
N LYS A 175 10.30 -4.27 5.60
CA LYS A 175 11.74 -4.03 5.46
C LYS A 175 12.56 -4.51 6.66
N GLY A 176 11.91 -4.90 7.75
CA GLY A 176 12.54 -5.44 8.96
C GLY A 176 12.98 -4.37 9.98
N LYS A 177 13.38 -4.86 11.16
CA LYS A 177 13.68 -4.06 12.36
C LYS A 177 14.71 -2.95 12.10
N ASN A 178 15.83 -3.27 11.46
CA ASN A 178 16.90 -2.31 11.20
C ASN A 178 16.45 -1.13 10.34
N LYS A 179 15.59 -1.37 9.35
CA LYS A 179 15.06 -0.31 8.47
C LYS A 179 14.01 0.54 9.18
N ALA A 180 13.20 -0.06 10.07
CA ALA A 180 12.27 0.69 10.90
C ALA A 180 12.99 1.60 11.89
N ILE A 181 14.00 1.09 12.60
CA ILE A 181 14.86 1.88 13.51
C ILE A 181 15.51 3.03 12.75
N LYS A 182 16.11 2.75 11.58
CA LYS A 182 16.73 3.78 10.75
C LYS A 182 15.75 4.90 10.38
N TRP A 183 14.51 4.55 10.00
CA TRP A 183 13.49 5.54 9.68
C TRP A 183 13.11 6.41 10.89
N VAL A 184 12.99 5.81 12.08
CA VAL A 184 12.73 6.57 13.32
C VAL A 184 13.87 7.53 13.64
N GLU A 185 15.12 7.08 13.51
CA GLU A 185 16.30 7.94 13.72
C GLU A 185 16.39 9.09 12.71
N GLU A 186 16.11 8.83 11.43
CA GLU A 186 16.10 9.87 10.38
C GLU A 186 15.02 10.94 10.63
N ASN A 187 13.96 10.62 11.39
CA ASN A 187 12.86 11.53 11.71
C ASN A 187 12.83 11.96 13.19
N LYS A 188 13.93 11.74 13.91
CA LYS A 188 13.98 11.91 15.37
C LYS A 188 13.49 13.27 15.86
N ASP A 189 13.98 14.36 15.27
CA ASP A 189 13.64 15.71 15.71
C ASP A 189 12.13 15.98 15.64
N LEU A 190 11.50 15.57 14.53
CA LEU A 190 10.06 15.66 14.35
C LEU A 190 9.33 14.75 15.36
N LEU A 191 9.70 13.47 15.45
CA LEU A 191 9.00 12.50 16.28
C LEU A 191 9.12 12.78 17.78
N SER A 192 10.25 13.34 18.23
CA SER A 192 10.46 13.76 19.62
C SER A 192 9.66 15.02 19.98
N SER A 193 9.27 15.84 19.00
CA SER A 193 8.41 17.02 19.24
C SER A 193 6.92 16.69 19.34
N LEU A 194 6.52 15.51 18.86
CA LEU A 194 5.12 15.09 18.78
C LEU A 194 4.73 14.24 19.99
N SER A 195 3.56 14.51 20.56
CA SER A 195 2.95 13.64 21.56
C SER A 195 2.53 12.32 20.94
N SER A 196 2.66 11.23 21.69
CA SER A 196 2.14 9.92 21.30
C SER A 196 0.63 9.75 21.51
N MET A 197 -0.04 10.77 22.07
CA MET A 197 -1.45 10.75 22.40
C MET A 197 -2.18 11.88 21.69
N SER A 198 -3.45 11.66 21.36
CA SER A 198 -4.30 12.74 20.86
C SER A 198 -4.51 13.80 21.95
N LYS A 199 -4.88 15.01 21.56
CA LYS A 199 -5.23 16.06 22.53
C LYS A 199 -6.45 15.68 23.36
N GLU A 200 -7.43 15.03 22.74
CA GLU A 200 -8.63 14.54 23.42
C GLU A 200 -8.27 13.50 24.49
N ASP A 201 -7.37 12.55 24.17
CA ASP A 201 -6.88 11.58 25.15
C ASP A 201 -6.11 12.27 26.28
N GLU A 202 -5.24 13.25 25.95
CA GLU A 202 -4.52 14.04 26.96
C GLU A 202 -5.49 14.73 27.94
N GLU A 203 -6.56 15.35 27.43
CA GLU A 203 -7.58 16.00 28.26
C GLU A 203 -8.33 15.01 29.15
N ILE A 204 -8.71 13.84 28.62
CA ILE A 204 -9.37 12.78 29.39
C ILE A 204 -8.45 12.27 30.51
N PHE A 205 -7.18 11.99 30.20
CA PHE A 205 -6.22 11.52 31.19
C PHE A 205 -5.90 12.59 32.24
N GLU A 206 -5.80 13.87 31.86
CA GLU A 206 -5.61 14.96 32.81
C GLU A 206 -6.76 15.04 33.81
N GLN A 207 -8.01 14.90 33.35
CA GLN A 207 -9.19 14.92 34.22
C GLN A 207 -9.25 13.72 35.17
N GLN A 208 -8.85 12.53 34.70
CA GLN A 208 -8.94 11.29 35.48
C GLN A 208 -7.78 11.09 36.46
N LEU A 209 -6.56 11.44 36.06
CA LEU A 209 -5.34 11.13 36.80
C LEU A 209 -4.62 12.38 37.33
N GLY A 210 -5.02 13.56 36.88
CA GLY A 210 -4.35 14.82 37.20
C GLY A 210 -3.10 15.07 36.37
N LYS A 211 -2.81 16.36 36.20
CA LYS A 211 -1.71 16.87 35.34
C LYS A 211 -0.33 16.29 35.65
N GLN A 212 -0.01 16.07 36.92
CA GLN A 212 1.31 15.55 37.32
C GLN A 212 1.52 14.11 36.82
N ILE A 213 0.50 13.26 36.95
CA ILE A 213 0.58 11.87 36.48
C ILE A 213 0.65 11.83 34.94
N LEU A 214 -0.15 12.67 34.27
CA LEU A 214 -0.09 12.80 32.81
C LEU A 214 1.32 13.15 32.32
N LEU A 215 1.98 14.14 32.93
CA LEU A 215 3.34 14.55 32.56
C LEU A 215 4.37 13.43 32.73
N MET A 216 4.19 12.55 33.72
CA MET A 216 5.07 11.39 33.94
C MET A 216 4.83 10.25 32.93
N MET A 217 3.61 10.12 32.42
CA MET A 217 3.22 9.07 31.47
C MET A 217 3.42 9.47 30.01
N ARG A 218 3.52 10.77 29.73
CA ARG A 218 3.59 11.30 28.37
C ARG A 218 4.80 10.74 27.63
N LYS A 219 4.55 10.07 26.52
CA LYS A 219 5.56 9.59 25.59
C LYS A 219 5.54 10.44 24.32
N THR A 220 6.70 10.54 23.67
CA THR A 220 6.78 11.12 22.34
C THR A 220 6.46 10.08 21.28
N MET A 221 6.19 10.50 20.04
CA MET A 221 6.07 9.55 18.94
C MET A 221 7.36 8.76 18.71
N TYR A 222 8.53 9.34 19.01
CA TYR A 222 9.81 8.64 18.97
C TYR A 222 9.83 7.44 19.93
N ASP A 223 9.42 7.65 21.18
CA ASP A 223 9.38 6.60 22.21
C ASP A 223 8.39 5.49 21.83
N LEU A 224 7.18 5.88 21.42
CA LEU A 224 6.13 4.94 21.00
C LEU A 224 6.58 4.09 19.81
N CYS A 225 7.21 4.71 18.80
CA CYS A 225 7.69 4.00 17.62
C CYS A 225 8.74 2.96 17.99
N TYR A 226 9.71 3.31 18.85
CA TYR A 226 10.76 2.40 19.31
C TYR A 226 10.19 1.22 20.11
N GLU A 227 9.28 1.49 21.05
CA GLU A 227 8.62 0.45 21.85
C GLU A 227 7.87 -0.53 20.96
N LYS A 228 7.09 -0.02 20.00
CA LYS A 228 6.34 -0.86 19.06
C LYS A 228 7.26 -1.65 18.13
N ILE A 229 8.36 -1.07 17.65
CA ILE A 229 9.35 -1.81 16.85
C ILE A 229 9.88 -3.00 17.64
N ASN A 230 10.27 -2.79 18.90
CA ASN A 230 10.83 -3.86 19.72
C ASN A 230 9.78 -4.92 20.03
N LYS A 231 8.62 -4.51 20.55
CA LYS A 231 7.55 -5.44 20.92
C LYS A 231 7.05 -6.27 19.74
N VAL A 232 6.72 -5.62 18.63
CA VAL A 232 6.19 -6.33 17.44
C VAL A 232 7.32 -7.07 16.71
N GLY A 233 8.54 -6.54 16.73
CA GLY A 233 9.72 -7.22 16.17
C GLY A 233 9.98 -8.56 16.86
N GLU A 234 9.96 -8.58 18.19
CA GLU A 234 10.08 -9.83 18.96
C GLU A 234 8.94 -10.81 18.67
N GLN A 235 7.70 -10.33 18.52
CA GLN A 235 6.58 -11.20 18.11
C GLN A 235 6.81 -11.82 16.73
N ILE A 236 7.32 -11.05 15.77
CA ILE A 236 7.64 -11.55 14.43
C ILE A 236 8.79 -12.57 14.49
N GLU A 237 9.81 -12.32 15.31
CA GLU A 237 10.93 -13.26 15.49
C GLU A 237 10.48 -14.59 16.09
N ARG A 238 9.54 -14.55 17.06
CA ARG A 238 9.00 -15.75 17.72
C ARG A 238 8.00 -16.52 16.86
N ASN A 239 7.06 -15.81 16.24
CA ASN A 239 5.87 -16.40 15.61
C ASN A 239 5.96 -16.47 14.08
N GLY A 240 6.95 -15.83 13.48
CA GLY A 240 7.00 -15.53 12.05
C GLY A 240 6.03 -14.41 11.66
N TYR A 241 6.10 -13.98 10.40
CA TYR A 241 5.16 -12.98 9.86
C TYR A 241 3.75 -13.57 9.76
N LEU A 242 2.75 -12.80 10.21
CA LEU A 242 1.34 -13.18 10.01
C LEU A 242 0.98 -13.24 8.52
N TYR A 243 1.52 -12.37 7.69
CA TYR A 243 1.43 -12.42 6.23
C TYR A 243 2.46 -11.44 5.67
N LYS A 244 2.90 -11.67 4.44
CA LYS A 244 3.77 -10.73 3.72
C LYS A 244 3.32 -10.49 2.28
N GLU A 245 2.86 -11.53 1.62
CA GLU A 245 2.54 -11.49 0.19
C GLU A 245 1.05 -11.21 -0.07
N PHE A 246 0.73 -10.82 -1.31
CA PHE A 246 -0.65 -10.54 -1.74
C PHE A 246 -1.60 -11.70 -1.49
N GLU A 247 -1.13 -12.93 -1.70
CA GLU A 247 -1.92 -14.15 -1.65
C GLU A 247 -2.31 -14.51 -0.20
N GLU A 248 -1.42 -14.22 0.76
CA GLU A 248 -1.69 -14.39 2.20
C GLU A 248 -2.56 -13.26 2.74
N SER A 249 -2.31 -12.01 2.32
CA SER A 249 -3.16 -10.88 2.65
C SER A 249 -4.60 -11.06 2.13
N LYS A 250 -4.75 -11.64 0.93
CA LYS A 250 -6.06 -12.00 0.37
C LYS A 250 -6.81 -12.99 1.26
N TYR A 251 -6.12 -14.02 1.75
CA TYR A 251 -6.72 -15.01 2.65
C TYR A 251 -7.32 -14.35 3.90
N ILE A 252 -6.56 -13.44 4.52
CA ILE A 252 -7.00 -12.73 5.72
C ILE A 252 -8.15 -11.78 5.38
N PHE A 253 -8.05 -11.06 4.27
CA PHE A 253 -9.10 -10.17 3.77
C PHE A 253 -10.44 -10.91 3.59
N GLU A 254 -10.43 -12.09 2.96
CA GLU A 254 -11.66 -12.86 2.74
C GLU A 254 -12.25 -13.45 4.03
N LYS A 255 -11.45 -13.60 5.10
CA LYS A 255 -11.89 -14.18 6.37
C LYS A 255 -12.34 -13.16 7.42
N GLU A 256 -11.65 -12.03 7.51
CA GLU A 256 -11.77 -11.11 8.64
C GLU A 256 -12.58 -9.84 8.30
N VAL A 257 -12.81 -9.56 7.01
CA VAL A 257 -13.51 -8.33 6.60
C VAL A 257 -15.01 -8.48 6.66
N ASN A 258 -15.68 -7.51 7.28
CA ASN A 258 -17.13 -7.36 7.18
C ASN A 258 -17.49 -6.59 5.91
N PHE A 259 -18.06 -7.29 4.93
CA PHE A 259 -18.49 -6.69 3.66
C PHE A 259 -19.82 -5.93 3.73
N GLN A 260 -20.49 -5.90 4.88
CA GLN A 260 -21.79 -5.26 5.09
C GLN A 260 -21.71 -3.87 5.76
N SER A 261 -20.53 -3.22 5.76
CA SER A 261 -20.41 -1.86 6.31
C SER A 261 -21.36 -0.89 5.59
N GLU A 262 -22.05 -0.05 6.36
CA GLU A 262 -22.97 0.98 5.87
C GLU A 262 -22.25 2.29 5.49
N SER A 263 -20.99 2.45 5.90
CA SER A 263 -20.19 3.65 5.58
C SER A 263 -19.78 3.64 4.11
N LYS A 264 -20.07 4.75 3.41
CA LYS A 264 -19.66 4.95 2.02
C LYS A 264 -18.13 4.94 1.89
N GLU A 265 -17.44 5.56 2.85
CA GLU A 265 -15.99 5.60 2.96
C GLU A 265 -15.41 4.18 3.02
N THR A 266 -15.98 3.34 3.90
CA THR A 266 -15.56 1.95 4.06
C THR A 266 -15.86 1.14 2.80
N GLN A 267 -17.04 1.32 2.19
CA GLN A 267 -17.42 0.62 0.95
C GLN A 267 -16.50 0.96 -0.23
N GLU A 268 -16.12 2.23 -0.40
CA GLU A 268 -15.19 2.65 -1.45
C GLU A 268 -13.79 2.06 -1.21
N PHE A 269 -13.31 2.06 0.03
CA PHE A 269 -12.04 1.44 0.40
C PHE A 269 -12.04 -0.07 0.08
N LEU A 270 -13.10 -0.78 0.49
CA LEU A 270 -13.27 -2.21 0.22
C LEU A 270 -13.37 -2.51 -1.28
N SER A 271 -13.96 -1.62 -2.08
CA SER A 271 -13.97 -1.75 -3.54
C SER A 271 -12.54 -1.76 -4.10
N ILE A 272 -11.66 -0.88 -3.61
CA ILE A 272 -10.24 -0.84 -4.00
C ILE A 272 -9.54 -2.12 -3.56
N MET A 273 -9.75 -2.58 -2.32
CA MET A 273 -9.18 -3.85 -1.84
C MET A 273 -9.60 -5.05 -2.68
N LYS A 274 -10.89 -5.15 -3.03
CA LYS A 274 -11.40 -6.22 -3.92
C LYS A 274 -10.68 -6.23 -5.27
N PHE A 275 -10.32 -5.06 -5.80
CA PHE A 275 -9.59 -4.96 -7.06
C PHE A 275 -8.14 -5.41 -6.97
N ILE A 276 -7.40 -5.04 -5.93
CA ILE A 276 -5.99 -5.44 -5.81
C ILE A 276 -5.82 -6.97 -5.63
N TYR A 277 -6.85 -7.65 -5.11
CA TYR A 277 -6.89 -9.10 -4.93
C TYR A 277 -7.55 -9.85 -6.10
N LEU A 278 -8.03 -9.13 -7.11
CA LEU A 278 -8.60 -9.71 -8.33
C LEU A 278 -7.52 -10.54 -9.05
N GLY A 279 -7.86 -11.76 -9.47
CA GLY A 279 -6.94 -12.67 -10.14
C GLY A 279 -5.78 -13.22 -9.29
N ARG A 280 -5.69 -12.84 -8.01
CA ARG A 280 -4.68 -13.39 -7.08
C ARG A 280 -5.09 -14.76 -6.56
N ARG A 281 -4.12 -15.65 -6.34
CA ARG A 281 -4.34 -16.92 -5.63
C ARG A 281 -4.66 -16.61 -4.16
N ASN A 282 -5.42 -17.50 -3.53
CA ASN A 282 -5.68 -17.42 -2.10
C ASN A 282 -4.83 -18.48 -1.38
N THR A 283 -3.87 -18.04 -0.56
CA THR A 283 -2.95 -18.92 0.16
C THR A 283 -3.10 -18.68 1.66
N PRO A 284 -3.46 -19.69 2.47
CA PRO A 284 -3.50 -19.55 3.92
C PRO A 284 -2.17 -19.09 4.49
N SER A 285 -2.20 -18.12 5.39
CA SER A 285 -1.03 -17.75 6.17
C SER A 285 -0.56 -18.94 7.01
N LYS A 286 0.72 -19.29 6.88
CA LYS A 286 1.34 -20.40 7.62
C LYS A 286 1.39 -20.15 9.13
N ASN A 287 1.43 -18.88 9.54
CA ASN A 287 1.63 -18.49 10.93
C ASN A 287 0.35 -17.99 11.61
N LEU A 288 -0.81 -18.03 10.94
CA LEU A 288 -2.07 -17.48 11.49
C LEU A 288 -2.40 -18.03 12.89
N ASN A 289 -2.19 -19.33 13.12
CA ASN A 289 -2.45 -19.95 14.42
C ASN A 289 -1.48 -19.45 15.51
N ASN A 290 -0.23 -19.14 15.16
CA ASN A 290 0.78 -18.64 16.10
C ASN A 290 0.47 -17.21 16.58
N TRP A 291 -0.36 -16.48 15.85
CA TRP A 291 -0.78 -15.11 16.20
C TRP A 291 -2.11 -15.05 16.95
N ARG A 292 -2.83 -16.19 17.07
CA ARG A 292 -4.12 -16.29 17.77
C ARG A 292 -4.00 -16.90 19.18
N ASN A 293 -2.82 -17.39 19.53
CA ASN A 293 -2.44 -17.91 20.85
C ASN A 293 -1.63 -16.87 21.63
#